data_AF-A0A423KDZ6-F1
#
_entry.id   AF-A0A423KDZ6-F1
#
_cell.length_a   1.000
_cell.length_b   1.000
_cell.length_c   1.000
_cell.angle_alpha   90.00
_cell.angle_beta   90.00
_cell.angle_gamma   90.00
#
_symmetry.space_group_name_H-M   'P 1'
#
loop_
_entity.id
_entity.type
_entity.pdbx_description
1 polymer ?
#
loop_
_entity_poly.entity_id
_entity_poly.type
_entity_poly.pdbx_seq_one_letter_code
_entity_poly.pdbx_strand_id
1 'polypeptide(L)'
;MSQNLSQLRKFVSPEIIFGAGCRHNVGNYAKTFGARKVLVVSDPGVIAAGWVADVEASLQAQGIDYFLYSDVSPNPRVEEVMLGAELYKENHCDVIVAIGGGSPMDCGKGIGIVVAHGRSILEFEGVDTIRVPSPPLILIPTTAGTSADVSQFVIISNQQERMKFSIVSKAVVPDVSLIDPETTLSMDPFLSACTGIDALVHAIEAFVSTGHGPLTDPHALEAMRLINGNLVQMIANPTDIALREKIMLGSMQAGLAFSNAILGAVHAMSHSLGGFLDLPHGLCNAVLVEHVVAFNYSSAPERFKVIAETFGIDCRGLNHRQICKRLVEHLIALKHAIGFHETLGLHGVSMADIPFLSQHAMHDPCILTNPRESSQRDVEVVYGEAL
;
A
#
# COMPACT_ATOMS: atom_id res chain seq x y z
N MET A 1 15.35 22.87 20.91
CA MET A 1 13.97 22.91 20.35
C MET A 1 14.09 22.65 18.87
N SER A 2 13.51 21.55 18.41
CA SER A 2 13.86 20.89 17.15
C SER A 2 13.60 21.76 15.92
N GLN A 3 14.60 21.84 15.04
CA GLN A 3 14.56 22.49 13.73
C GLN A 3 13.62 21.79 12.72
N ASN A 4 12.83 20.78 13.13
CA ASN A 4 11.99 19.99 12.21
C ASN A 4 10.75 20.72 11.69
N LEU A 5 10.15 21.64 12.45
CA LEU A 5 8.95 22.35 12.00
C LEU A 5 9.22 23.29 10.81
N SER A 6 10.42 23.84 10.73
CA SER A 6 10.84 24.75 9.65
C SER A 6 11.47 24.03 8.45
N GLN A 7 11.60 22.70 8.48
CA GLN A 7 12.11 21.97 7.33
C GLN A 7 11.05 21.96 6.22
N LEU A 8 11.49 22.28 4.99
CA LEU A 8 10.64 22.18 3.83
C LEU A 8 10.18 20.74 3.66
N ARG A 9 8.86 20.55 3.62
CA ARG A 9 8.21 19.26 3.40
C ARG A 9 7.07 19.47 2.41
N LYS A 10 6.97 18.56 1.47
CA LYS A 10 5.88 18.46 0.50
C LYS A 10 4.87 17.45 1.06
N PHE A 11 3.59 17.75 0.94
CA PHE A 11 2.51 16.80 1.19
C PHE A 11 1.58 16.80 -0.02
N VAL A 12 1.30 15.62 -0.56
CA VAL A 12 0.39 15.42 -1.68
C VAL A 12 -0.66 14.41 -1.29
N SER A 13 -1.90 14.73 -1.66
CA SER A 13 -3.07 13.86 -1.55
C SER A 13 -3.97 14.10 -2.77
N PRO A 14 -4.77 13.12 -3.18
CA PRO A 14 -5.83 13.32 -4.16
C PRO A 14 -7.02 14.08 -3.54
N GLU A 15 -8.06 14.34 -4.32
CA GLU A 15 -9.40 14.54 -3.77
C GLU A 15 -9.88 13.20 -3.17
N ILE A 16 -10.35 13.21 -1.92
CA ILE A 16 -10.76 12.00 -1.20
C ILE A 16 -12.23 12.11 -0.84
N ILE A 17 -13.00 11.11 -1.26
CA ILE A 17 -14.39 10.91 -0.86
C ILE A 17 -14.45 9.61 -0.09
N PHE A 18 -14.72 9.71 1.21
CA PHE A 18 -14.76 8.56 2.12
C PHE A 18 -16.18 8.35 2.63
N GLY A 19 -16.65 7.10 2.58
CA GLY A 19 -17.90 6.70 3.21
C GLY A 19 -18.67 5.65 2.41
N ALA A 20 -19.55 4.92 3.10
CA ALA A 20 -20.36 3.86 2.51
C ALA A 20 -21.18 4.37 1.30
N GLY A 21 -21.08 3.66 0.19
CA GLY A 21 -21.79 3.97 -1.05
C GLY A 21 -21.14 5.06 -1.92
N CYS A 22 -19.98 5.63 -1.53
CA CYS A 22 -19.37 6.70 -2.32
C CYS A 22 -18.95 6.25 -3.73
N ARG A 23 -18.75 4.94 -3.96
CA ARG A 23 -18.45 4.37 -5.29
C ARG A 23 -19.54 4.68 -6.32
N HIS A 24 -20.80 4.84 -5.90
CA HIS A 24 -21.90 5.18 -6.79
C HIS A 24 -21.81 6.58 -7.40
N ASN A 25 -20.89 7.43 -6.92
CA ASN A 25 -20.62 8.75 -7.47
C ASN A 25 -19.61 8.75 -8.63
N VAL A 26 -19.04 7.60 -9.01
CA VAL A 26 -18.01 7.52 -10.07
C VAL A 26 -18.45 8.16 -11.39
N GLY A 27 -19.71 7.97 -11.81
CA GLY A 27 -20.25 8.62 -13.00
C GLY A 27 -20.28 10.15 -12.91
N ASN A 28 -20.58 10.70 -11.73
CA ASN A 28 -20.59 12.15 -11.52
C ASN A 28 -19.18 12.75 -11.66
N TYR A 29 -18.18 12.06 -11.12
CA TYR A 29 -16.78 12.45 -11.25
C TYR A 29 -16.28 12.29 -12.69
N ALA A 30 -16.53 11.16 -13.34
CA ALA A 30 -16.18 10.95 -14.75
C ALA A 30 -16.77 12.04 -15.65
N LYS A 31 -18.04 12.42 -15.44
CA LYS A 31 -18.68 13.53 -16.15
C LYS A 31 -18.00 14.87 -15.88
N THR A 32 -17.60 15.14 -14.64
CA THR A 32 -16.92 16.38 -14.24
C THR A 32 -15.54 16.49 -14.92
N PHE A 33 -14.85 15.37 -15.11
CA PHE A 33 -13.62 15.28 -15.90
C PHE A 33 -13.84 15.32 -17.42
N GLY A 34 -15.10 15.43 -17.88
CA GLY A 34 -15.43 15.51 -19.30
C GLY A 34 -15.29 14.19 -20.04
N ALA A 35 -15.41 13.05 -19.34
CA ALA A 35 -15.32 11.73 -19.94
C ALA A 35 -16.33 11.55 -21.07
N ARG A 36 -15.84 11.13 -22.24
CA ARG A 36 -16.68 10.58 -23.32
C ARG A 36 -16.72 9.07 -23.26
N LYS A 37 -15.59 8.44 -22.94
CA LYS A 37 -15.52 6.99 -22.77
C LYS A 37 -14.47 6.61 -21.73
N VAL A 38 -14.87 5.80 -20.77
CA VAL A 38 -14.03 5.40 -19.64
C VAL A 38 -13.36 4.05 -19.91
N LEU A 39 -12.07 3.92 -19.63
CA LEU A 39 -11.45 2.62 -19.43
C LEU A 39 -11.67 2.21 -17.97
N VAL A 40 -12.41 1.13 -17.74
CA VAL A 40 -12.58 0.52 -16.42
C VAL A 40 -11.54 -0.59 -16.26
N VAL A 41 -10.68 -0.49 -15.25
CA VAL A 41 -9.62 -1.45 -14.95
C VAL A 41 -9.95 -2.20 -13.66
N SER A 42 -9.93 -3.53 -13.70
CA SER A 42 -10.30 -4.39 -12.56
C SER A 42 -9.60 -5.75 -12.64
N ASP A 43 -9.87 -6.63 -11.68
CA ASP A 43 -9.53 -8.06 -11.72
C ASP A 43 -10.79 -8.96 -11.71
N PRO A 44 -10.66 -10.27 -12.00
CA PRO A 44 -11.80 -11.19 -12.03
C PRO A 44 -12.47 -11.41 -10.67
N GLY A 45 -11.72 -11.27 -9.57
CA GLY A 45 -12.25 -11.42 -8.21
C GLY A 45 -13.21 -10.29 -7.84
N VAL A 46 -12.86 -9.06 -8.21
CA VAL A 46 -13.69 -7.86 -8.00
C VAL A 46 -14.95 -7.89 -8.88
N ILE A 47 -14.86 -8.45 -10.10
CA ILE A 47 -16.05 -8.74 -10.92
C ILE A 47 -16.97 -9.74 -10.23
N ALA A 48 -16.40 -10.86 -9.74
CA ALA A 48 -17.17 -11.89 -9.06
C ALA A 48 -17.84 -11.36 -7.77
N ALA A 49 -17.22 -10.39 -7.10
CA ALA A 49 -17.79 -9.70 -5.95
C ALA A 49 -18.92 -8.72 -6.31
N GLY A 50 -19.09 -8.37 -7.59
CA GLY A 50 -20.16 -7.49 -8.09
C GLY A 50 -19.82 -5.99 -8.07
N TRP A 51 -18.66 -5.59 -7.57
CA TRP A 51 -18.31 -4.17 -7.41
C TRP A 51 -18.09 -3.44 -8.73
N VAL A 52 -17.64 -4.14 -9.77
CA VAL A 52 -17.53 -3.56 -11.13
C VAL A 52 -18.90 -3.15 -11.67
N ALA A 53 -19.94 -3.94 -11.41
CA ALA A 53 -21.29 -3.66 -11.90
C ALA A 53 -21.85 -2.34 -11.33
N ASP A 54 -21.50 -1.98 -10.08
CA ASP A 54 -21.88 -0.69 -9.49
C ASP A 54 -21.24 0.49 -10.23
N VAL A 55 -19.99 0.33 -10.68
CA VAL A 55 -19.26 1.34 -11.48
C VAL A 55 -19.91 1.48 -12.85
N GLU A 56 -20.16 0.36 -13.53
CA GLU A 56 -20.82 0.34 -14.84
C GLU A 56 -22.20 1.00 -14.78
N ALA A 57 -23.01 0.66 -13.77
CA ALA A 57 -24.33 1.24 -13.58
C ALA A 57 -24.26 2.75 -13.33
N SER A 58 -23.29 3.22 -12.55
CA SER A 58 -23.09 4.65 -12.30
C SER A 58 -22.68 5.42 -13.57
N LEU A 59 -21.82 4.84 -14.41
CA LEU A 59 -21.43 5.41 -15.70
C LEU A 59 -22.62 5.46 -16.67
N GLN A 60 -23.37 4.36 -16.79
CA GLN A 60 -24.58 4.26 -17.64
C GLN A 60 -25.65 5.27 -17.21
N ALA A 61 -25.84 5.51 -15.91
CA ALA A 61 -26.78 6.51 -15.41
C ALA A 61 -26.43 7.94 -15.84
N GLN A 62 -25.16 8.21 -16.17
CA GLN A 62 -24.71 9.49 -16.74
C GLN A 62 -24.65 9.49 -18.27
N GLY A 63 -24.98 8.36 -18.92
CA GLY A 63 -24.87 8.19 -20.37
C GLY A 63 -23.41 8.17 -20.86
N ILE A 64 -22.48 7.71 -20.03
CA ILE A 64 -21.05 7.61 -20.35
C ILE A 64 -20.74 6.19 -20.80
N ASP A 65 -20.19 6.05 -22.01
CA ASP A 65 -19.71 4.77 -22.53
C ASP A 65 -18.46 4.30 -21.77
N TYR A 66 -18.21 2.99 -21.76
CA TYR A 66 -17.01 2.45 -21.15
C TYR A 66 -16.48 1.22 -21.89
N PHE A 67 -15.24 0.86 -21.58
CA PHE A 67 -14.61 -0.40 -21.97
C PHE A 67 -13.98 -1.03 -20.72
N LEU A 68 -14.29 -2.30 -20.47
CA LEU A 68 -13.79 -3.05 -19.33
C LEU A 68 -12.52 -3.81 -19.70
N TYR A 69 -11.44 -3.57 -18.96
CA TYR A 69 -10.22 -4.37 -18.95
C TYR A 69 -10.05 -5.01 -17.57
N SER A 70 -10.29 -6.31 -17.48
CA SER A 70 -10.40 -7.03 -16.20
C SER A 70 -9.35 -8.12 -15.98
N ASP A 71 -8.43 -8.30 -16.91
CA ASP A 71 -7.45 -9.38 -16.87
C ASP A 71 -6.14 -8.93 -16.20
N VAL A 72 -6.27 -8.23 -15.06
CA VAL A 72 -5.13 -7.81 -14.25
C VAL A 72 -4.79 -8.90 -13.24
N SER A 73 -3.55 -9.38 -13.26
CA SER A 73 -3.07 -10.35 -12.28
C SER A 73 -2.76 -9.71 -10.93
N PRO A 74 -2.72 -10.49 -9.83
CA PRO A 74 -1.97 -10.09 -8.65
C PRO A 74 -0.53 -9.72 -9.06
N ASN A 75 0.01 -8.63 -8.51
CA ASN A 75 1.30 -8.07 -8.90
C ASN A 75 1.33 -7.68 -10.40
N PRO A 76 0.73 -6.54 -10.78
CA PRO A 76 0.43 -6.22 -12.18
C PRO A 76 1.70 -6.20 -13.01
N ARG A 77 1.63 -6.81 -14.20
CA ARG A 77 2.81 -7.06 -15.03
C ARG A 77 3.02 -5.97 -16.07
N VAL A 78 4.25 -5.85 -16.56
CA VAL A 78 4.59 -4.94 -17.67
C VAL A 78 3.65 -5.17 -18.86
N GLU A 79 3.43 -6.42 -19.25
CA GLU A 79 2.62 -6.78 -20.40
C GLU A 79 1.14 -6.39 -20.23
N GLU A 80 0.61 -6.48 -19.01
CA GLU A 80 -0.76 -6.10 -18.67
C GLU A 80 -0.96 -4.60 -18.77
N VAL A 81 0.01 -3.82 -18.27
CA VAL A 81 0.01 -2.35 -18.41
C VAL A 81 0.07 -1.93 -19.89
N MET A 82 0.95 -2.56 -20.67
CA MET A 82 1.10 -2.25 -22.09
C MET A 82 -0.18 -2.60 -22.88
N LEU A 83 -0.77 -3.77 -22.63
CA LEU A 83 -2.05 -4.18 -23.24
C LEU A 83 -3.19 -3.24 -22.85
N GLY A 84 -3.32 -2.88 -21.57
CA GLY A 84 -4.32 -1.93 -21.12
C GLY A 84 -4.21 -0.55 -21.80
N ALA A 85 -2.97 -0.11 -22.08
CA ALA A 85 -2.73 1.13 -22.82
C ALA A 85 -3.05 1.03 -24.32
N GLU A 86 -2.90 -0.14 -24.94
CA GLU A 86 -3.38 -0.42 -26.28
C GLU A 86 -4.90 -0.38 -26.33
N LEU A 87 -5.57 -1.12 -25.42
CA LEU A 87 -7.03 -1.17 -25.30
C LEU A 87 -7.63 0.22 -25.04
N TYR A 88 -6.99 1.04 -24.21
CA TYR A 88 -7.37 2.45 -23.99
C TYR A 88 -7.44 3.22 -25.31
N LYS A 89 -6.39 3.10 -26.14
CA LYS A 89 -6.25 3.85 -27.40
C LYS A 89 -7.20 3.34 -28.47
N GLU A 90 -7.30 2.02 -28.64
CA GLU A 90 -8.18 1.36 -29.61
C GLU A 90 -9.65 1.68 -29.34
N ASN A 91 -10.03 1.77 -28.07
CA ASN A 91 -11.40 2.08 -27.67
C ASN A 91 -11.71 3.57 -27.55
N HIS A 92 -10.72 4.44 -27.81
CA HIS A 92 -10.84 5.89 -27.71
C HIS A 92 -11.29 6.37 -26.32
N CYS A 93 -10.81 5.70 -25.26
CA CYS A 93 -11.05 6.13 -23.89
C CYS A 93 -10.33 7.46 -23.61
N ASP A 94 -10.89 8.26 -22.71
CA ASP A 94 -10.32 9.56 -22.29
C ASP A 94 -10.22 9.76 -20.77
N VAL A 95 -10.71 8.81 -19.99
CA VAL A 95 -10.62 8.75 -18.52
C VAL A 95 -10.36 7.30 -18.08
N ILE A 96 -9.61 7.11 -16.99
CA ILE A 96 -9.35 5.80 -16.38
C ILE A 96 -10.07 5.72 -15.05
N VAL A 97 -10.88 4.67 -14.86
CA VAL A 97 -11.43 4.28 -13.55
C VAL A 97 -10.80 2.93 -13.20
N ALA A 98 -10.10 2.83 -12.08
CA ALA A 98 -9.65 1.53 -11.59
C ALA A 98 -10.33 1.18 -10.27
N ILE A 99 -10.94 0.00 -10.22
CA ILE A 99 -11.61 -0.56 -9.05
C ILE A 99 -10.95 -1.89 -8.70
N GLY A 100 -10.49 -2.03 -7.46
CA GLY A 100 -9.85 -3.26 -7.02
C GLY A 100 -8.87 -3.07 -5.87
N GLY A 101 -8.00 -4.04 -5.65
CA GLY A 101 -6.89 -3.91 -4.72
C GLY A 101 -5.77 -3.03 -5.30
N GLY A 102 -4.57 -3.11 -4.70
CA GLY A 102 -3.40 -2.40 -5.23
C GLY A 102 -3.07 -2.75 -6.69
N SER A 103 -3.30 -4.00 -7.12
CA SER A 103 -2.92 -4.46 -8.45
C SER A 103 -3.70 -3.79 -9.60
N PRO A 104 -5.05 -3.78 -9.64
CA PRO A 104 -5.77 -3.01 -10.67
C PRO A 104 -5.48 -1.51 -10.62
N MET A 105 -5.29 -0.94 -9.43
CA MET A 105 -5.01 0.49 -9.28
C MET A 105 -3.62 0.88 -9.82
N ASP A 106 -2.58 0.12 -9.49
CA ASP A 106 -1.23 0.33 -10.04
C ASP A 106 -1.19 0.05 -11.55
N CYS A 107 -1.94 -0.96 -12.03
CA CYS A 107 -2.12 -1.18 -13.46
C CYS A 107 -2.76 0.05 -14.14
N GLY A 108 -3.84 0.59 -13.58
CA GLY A 108 -4.52 1.80 -14.07
C GLY A 108 -3.60 3.02 -14.12
N LYS A 109 -2.79 3.25 -13.06
CA LYS A 109 -1.76 4.28 -13.04
C LYS A 109 -0.72 4.07 -14.15
N GLY A 110 -0.22 2.84 -14.29
CA GLY A 110 0.73 2.44 -15.33
C GLY A 110 0.19 2.70 -16.74
N ILE A 111 -1.06 2.33 -17.00
CA ILE A 111 -1.75 2.58 -18.26
C ILE A 111 -1.78 4.08 -18.55
N GLY A 112 -2.12 4.90 -17.55
CA GLY A 112 -2.09 6.37 -17.66
C GLY A 112 -0.73 6.91 -18.08
N ILE A 113 0.35 6.40 -17.48
CA ILE A 113 1.74 6.78 -17.82
C ILE A 113 2.05 6.44 -19.28
N VAL A 114 1.79 5.20 -19.70
CA VAL A 114 2.09 4.70 -21.05
C VAL A 114 1.27 5.44 -22.10
N VAL A 115 -0.01 5.72 -21.83
CA VAL A 115 -0.89 6.48 -22.73
C VAL A 115 -0.36 7.90 -22.91
N ALA A 116 0.01 8.58 -21.82
CA ALA A 116 0.47 9.97 -21.87
C ALA A 116 1.81 10.14 -22.60
N HIS A 117 2.70 9.14 -22.54
CA HIS A 117 4.06 9.26 -23.09
C HIS A 117 4.29 8.48 -24.39
N GLY A 118 3.49 7.45 -24.68
CA GLY A 118 3.68 6.58 -25.85
C GLY A 118 4.96 5.75 -25.80
N ARG A 119 5.44 5.40 -24.59
CA ARG A 119 6.69 4.67 -24.32
C ARG A 119 6.43 3.47 -23.42
N SER A 120 7.40 2.56 -23.31
CA SER A 120 7.27 1.40 -22.42
C SER A 120 7.26 1.85 -20.95
N ILE A 121 6.45 1.18 -20.12
CA ILE A 121 6.38 1.46 -18.68
C ILE A 121 7.73 1.26 -17.97
N LEU A 122 8.58 0.37 -18.51
CA LEU A 122 9.95 0.12 -18.01
C LEU A 122 10.85 1.36 -18.05
N GLU A 123 10.57 2.31 -18.94
CA GLU A 123 11.39 3.52 -19.11
C GLU A 123 11.14 4.57 -18.00
N PHE A 124 10.20 4.31 -17.10
CA PHE A 124 9.78 5.22 -16.04
C PHE A 124 10.19 4.77 -14.64
N GLU A 125 10.89 3.65 -14.49
CA GLU A 125 11.43 3.21 -13.19
C GLU A 125 12.21 4.34 -12.48
N GLY A 126 11.94 4.52 -11.19
CA GLY A 126 12.61 5.51 -10.35
C GLY A 126 11.73 6.71 -9.97
N VAL A 127 12.38 7.82 -9.63
CA VAL A 127 11.73 8.98 -9.01
C VAL A 127 11.59 10.14 -10.01
N ASP A 128 10.38 10.70 -10.11
CA ASP A 128 10.03 11.88 -10.93
C ASP A 128 10.49 11.78 -12.40
N THR A 129 10.36 10.59 -12.98
CA THR A 129 10.63 10.29 -14.39
C THR A 129 9.51 10.73 -15.34
N ILE A 130 8.31 10.98 -14.79
CA ILE A 130 7.09 11.35 -15.51
C ILE A 130 7.05 12.86 -15.77
N ARG A 131 6.84 13.26 -17.03
CA ARG A 131 6.86 14.68 -17.45
C ARG A 131 5.53 15.20 -17.97
N VAL A 132 4.66 14.31 -18.43
CA VAL A 132 3.33 14.62 -18.96
C VAL A 132 2.29 14.06 -17.98
N PRO A 133 1.25 14.82 -17.61
CA PRO A 133 0.19 14.27 -16.77
C PRO A 133 -0.53 13.11 -17.47
N SER A 134 -0.88 12.09 -16.70
CA SER A 134 -1.76 11.02 -17.15
C SER A 134 -3.17 11.56 -17.46
N PRO A 135 -4.00 10.84 -18.23
CA PRO A 135 -5.44 11.10 -18.29
C PRO A 135 -6.06 11.10 -16.87
N PRO A 136 -7.23 11.74 -16.68
CA PRO A 136 -7.90 11.75 -15.39
C PRO A 136 -8.07 10.34 -14.82
N LEU A 137 -7.71 10.18 -13.55
CA LEU A 137 -7.68 8.91 -12.85
C LEU A 137 -8.61 8.93 -11.64
N ILE A 138 -9.58 8.02 -11.63
CA ILE A 138 -10.49 7.78 -10.49
C ILE A 138 -10.19 6.39 -9.93
N LEU A 139 -9.84 6.31 -8.65
CA LEU A 139 -9.50 5.05 -7.98
C LEU A 139 -10.56 4.68 -6.93
N ILE A 140 -10.91 3.39 -6.89
CA ILE A 140 -11.91 2.82 -5.98
C ILE A 140 -11.29 1.60 -5.29
N PRO A 141 -10.70 1.75 -4.10
CA PRO A 141 -10.10 0.64 -3.39
C PRO A 141 -11.16 -0.37 -2.92
N THR A 142 -10.85 -1.65 -3.09
CA THR A 142 -11.65 -2.79 -2.58
C THR A 142 -10.92 -3.58 -1.47
N THR A 143 -9.73 -3.12 -1.11
CA THR A 143 -8.96 -3.63 0.02
C THR A 143 -8.53 -2.50 0.95
N ALA A 144 -8.45 -2.80 2.24
CA ALA A 144 -7.95 -1.88 3.26
C ALA A 144 -6.51 -2.27 3.63
N GLY A 145 -5.54 -1.86 2.80
CA GLY A 145 -4.11 -2.09 3.04
C GLY A 145 -3.18 -1.21 2.23
N THR A 146 -3.12 -1.46 0.93
CA THR A 146 -2.08 -0.88 0.03
C THR A 146 -2.17 0.63 -0.08
N SER A 147 -3.38 1.17 0.02
CA SER A 147 -3.67 2.60 -0.17
C SER A 147 -3.12 3.16 -1.49
N ALA A 148 -3.06 2.32 -2.52
CA ALA A 148 -2.63 2.71 -3.86
C ALA A 148 -3.54 3.79 -4.46
N ASP A 149 -4.77 3.92 -3.96
CA ASP A 149 -5.72 4.97 -4.29
C ASP A 149 -5.33 6.38 -3.80
N VAL A 150 -4.36 6.52 -2.89
CA VAL A 150 -3.86 7.85 -2.46
C VAL A 150 -2.36 8.03 -2.67
N SER A 151 -1.65 6.96 -3.06
CA SER A 151 -0.20 6.93 -3.05
C SER A 151 0.46 7.54 -4.29
N GLN A 152 1.68 8.05 -4.11
CA GLN A 152 2.59 8.52 -5.18
C GLN A 152 3.38 7.38 -5.85
N PHE A 153 2.98 6.13 -5.64
CA PHE A 153 3.71 4.94 -6.09
C PHE A 153 2.93 4.17 -7.16
N VAL A 154 3.68 3.53 -8.06
CA VAL A 154 3.21 2.47 -8.95
C VAL A 154 4.20 1.32 -8.83
N ILE A 155 3.72 0.12 -8.47
CA ILE A 155 4.56 -1.07 -8.34
C ILE A 155 4.19 -2.08 -9.43
N ILE A 156 5.11 -2.31 -10.37
CA ILE A 156 4.90 -3.20 -11.52
C ILE A 156 5.90 -4.36 -11.47
N SER A 157 5.46 -5.55 -11.82
CA SER A 157 6.31 -6.73 -11.95
C SER A 157 6.95 -6.82 -13.33
N ASN A 158 8.29 -6.86 -13.36
CA ASN A 158 9.06 -7.22 -14.54
C ASN A 158 9.33 -8.74 -14.53
N GLN A 159 8.56 -9.49 -15.31
CA GLN A 159 8.67 -10.95 -15.39
C GLN A 159 9.99 -11.42 -16.01
N GLN A 160 10.65 -10.59 -16.82
CA GLN A 160 11.93 -10.93 -17.44
C GLN A 160 13.07 -10.92 -16.43
N GLU A 161 13.06 -9.93 -15.52
CA GLU A 161 14.06 -9.77 -14.46
C GLU A 161 13.65 -10.44 -13.14
N ARG A 162 12.41 -10.97 -13.07
CA ARG A 162 11.81 -11.59 -11.88
C ARG A 162 11.85 -10.67 -10.65
N MET A 163 11.67 -9.38 -10.89
CA MET A 163 11.66 -8.35 -9.85
C MET A 163 10.50 -7.40 -10.04
N LYS A 164 10.13 -6.73 -8.94
CA LYS A 164 9.25 -5.57 -9.00
C LYS A 164 10.10 -4.32 -9.14
N PHE A 165 9.61 -3.36 -9.91
CA PHE A 165 10.17 -2.02 -9.96
C PHE A 165 9.13 -1.00 -9.53
N SER A 166 9.60 0.14 -9.04
CA SER A 166 8.76 1.21 -8.53
C SER A 166 8.90 2.47 -9.37
N ILE A 167 7.77 3.10 -9.66
CA ILE A 167 7.71 4.46 -10.19
C ILE A 167 7.18 5.35 -9.08
N VAL A 168 7.92 6.41 -8.74
CA VAL A 168 7.56 7.36 -7.68
C VAL A 168 7.37 8.73 -8.28
N SER A 169 6.15 9.26 -8.28
CA SER A 169 5.92 10.63 -8.71
C SER A 169 4.61 11.20 -8.20
N LYS A 170 4.55 12.52 -8.01
CA LYS A 170 3.26 13.19 -7.78
C LYS A 170 2.27 13.02 -8.94
N ALA A 171 2.77 12.74 -10.15
CA ALA A 171 1.96 12.64 -11.35
C ALA A 171 1.10 11.37 -11.42
N VAL A 172 1.30 10.41 -10.50
CA VAL A 172 0.52 9.16 -10.42
C VAL A 172 -0.49 9.16 -9.28
N VAL A 173 -0.51 10.23 -8.47
CA VAL A 173 -1.60 10.45 -7.50
C VAL A 173 -2.87 10.66 -8.31
N PRO A 174 -3.94 9.91 -8.02
CA PRO A 174 -5.16 10.06 -8.80
C PRO A 174 -5.78 11.43 -8.61
N ASP A 175 -6.68 11.80 -9.51
CA ASP A 175 -7.46 13.01 -9.34
C ASP A 175 -8.46 12.84 -8.19
N VAL A 176 -9.11 11.66 -8.12
CA VAL A 176 -10.10 11.33 -7.07
C VAL A 176 -9.93 9.90 -6.57
N SER A 177 -9.98 9.72 -5.26
CA SER A 177 -10.18 8.42 -4.60
C SER A 177 -11.57 8.34 -3.97
N LEU A 178 -12.34 7.30 -4.34
CA LEU A 178 -13.66 6.98 -3.78
C LEU A 178 -13.52 5.79 -2.81
N ILE A 179 -13.28 6.09 -1.54
CA ILE A 179 -12.94 5.13 -0.49
C ILE A 179 -14.20 4.64 0.20
N ASP A 180 -14.76 3.57 -0.35
CA ASP A 180 -16.02 2.97 0.09
C ASP A 180 -15.76 1.73 0.95
N PRO A 181 -16.08 1.72 2.25
CA PRO A 181 -15.83 0.56 3.11
C PRO A 181 -16.68 -0.67 2.75
N GLU A 182 -17.81 -0.53 2.04
CA GLU A 182 -18.64 -1.67 1.66
C GLU A 182 -17.92 -2.64 0.72
N THR A 183 -17.00 -2.15 -0.10
CA THR A 183 -16.24 -2.97 -1.05
C THR A 183 -15.35 -4.01 -0.35
N THR A 184 -15.00 -3.76 0.91
CA THR A 184 -14.18 -4.67 1.72
C THR A 184 -14.97 -5.82 2.33
N LEU A 185 -16.30 -5.80 2.28
CA LEU A 185 -17.16 -6.88 2.81
C LEU A 185 -16.99 -8.19 2.06
N SER A 186 -16.52 -8.15 0.80
CA SER A 186 -16.25 -9.34 -0.01
C SER A 186 -14.90 -10.00 0.31
N MET A 187 -14.05 -9.38 1.12
CA MET A 187 -12.74 -9.92 1.47
C MET A 187 -12.87 -11.06 2.48
N ASP A 188 -12.22 -12.18 2.19
CA ASP A 188 -12.07 -13.26 3.17
C ASP A 188 -11.22 -12.82 4.38
N PRO A 189 -11.28 -13.54 5.52
CA PRO A 189 -10.52 -13.19 6.71
C PRO A 189 -9.00 -13.17 6.51
N PHE A 190 -8.44 -14.05 5.67
CA PHE A 190 -7.00 -14.13 5.44
C PHE A 190 -6.48 -12.90 4.68
N LEU A 191 -7.16 -12.52 3.59
CA LEU A 191 -6.85 -11.30 2.86
C LEU A 191 -7.06 -10.06 3.74
N SER A 192 -8.12 -10.04 4.55
CA SER A 192 -8.37 -8.95 5.50
C SER A 192 -7.26 -8.81 6.54
N ALA A 193 -6.71 -9.93 7.02
CA ALA A 193 -5.58 -9.93 7.93
C ALA A 193 -4.31 -9.43 7.24
N CYS A 194 -4.04 -9.90 6.02
CA CYS A 194 -2.90 -9.49 5.21
C CYS A 194 -2.90 -7.98 4.96
N THR A 195 -4.01 -7.41 4.51
CA THR A 195 -4.05 -5.98 4.18
C THR A 195 -4.12 -5.11 5.43
N GLY A 196 -4.74 -5.59 6.51
CA GLY A 196 -4.79 -4.86 7.77
C GLY A 196 -3.41 -4.73 8.43
N ILE A 197 -2.62 -5.80 8.46
CA ILE A 197 -1.25 -5.74 9.00
C ILE A 197 -0.33 -4.92 8.08
N ASP A 198 -0.51 -5.01 6.77
CA ASP A 198 0.18 -4.17 5.78
C ASP A 198 0.00 -2.67 6.06
N ALA A 199 -1.25 -2.21 6.23
CA ALA A 199 -1.54 -0.83 6.61
C ALA A 199 -0.96 -0.43 7.98
N LEU A 200 -0.88 -1.36 8.94
CA LEU A 200 -0.25 -1.07 10.23
C LEU A 200 1.26 -0.86 10.06
N VAL A 201 1.92 -1.71 9.27
CA VAL A 201 3.35 -1.60 8.96
C VAL A 201 3.62 -0.30 8.21
N HIS A 202 2.80 0.07 7.23
CA HIS A 202 2.88 1.37 6.56
C HIS A 202 2.90 2.52 7.57
N ALA A 203 1.99 2.51 8.55
CA ALA A 203 1.90 3.56 9.55
C ALA A 203 3.12 3.58 10.50
N ILE A 204 3.60 2.41 10.94
CA ILE A 204 4.81 2.30 11.78
C ILE A 204 6.03 2.85 11.03
N GLU A 205 6.27 2.38 9.81
CA GLU A 205 7.44 2.76 9.02
C GLU A 205 7.40 4.22 8.60
N ALA A 206 6.26 4.72 8.14
CA ALA A 206 6.09 6.13 7.80
C ALA A 206 6.33 7.05 9.03
N PHE A 207 5.93 6.59 10.22
CA PHE A 207 6.20 7.34 11.44
C PHE A 207 7.70 7.32 11.75
N VAL A 208 8.42 6.21 11.69
CA VAL A 208 9.85 6.21 12.06
C VAL A 208 10.79 6.59 10.93
N SER A 209 10.30 6.72 9.70
CA SER A 209 11.07 7.07 8.51
C SER A 209 11.85 8.38 8.68
N THR A 210 13.04 8.48 8.09
CA THR A 210 13.79 9.75 8.02
C THR A 210 13.07 10.84 7.22
N GLY A 211 12.10 10.47 6.38
CA GLY A 211 11.20 11.35 5.64
C GLY A 211 9.98 11.85 6.44
N HIS A 212 9.80 11.41 7.68
CA HIS A 212 8.67 11.80 8.52
C HIS A 212 8.60 13.32 8.77
N GLY A 213 7.45 13.81 9.24
CA GLY A 213 7.29 15.22 9.59
C GLY A 213 5.91 15.57 10.15
N PRO A 214 5.70 16.82 10.55
CA PRO A 214 4.44 17.26 11.17
C PRO A 214 3.22 17.12 10.25
N LEU A 215 3.43 17.01 8.93
CA LEU A 215 2.36 16.78 7.95
C LEU A 215 2.01 15.29 7.79
N THR A 216 2.87 14.34 8.20
CA THR A 216 2.62 12.89 8.05
C THR A 216 2.39 12.20 9.38
N ASP A 217 3.05 12.66 10.45
CA ASP A 217 2.98 12.08 11.80
C ASP A 217 1.54 11.93 12.32
N PRO A 218 0.62 12.92 12.20
CA PRO A 218 -0.76 12.75 12.65
C PRO A 218 -1.51 11.63 11.93
N HIS A 219 -1.28 11.47 10.63
CA HIS A 219 -1.91 10.43 9.82
C HIS A 219 -1.40 9.04 10.24
N ALA A 220 -0.09 8.88 10.43
CA ALA A 220 0.49 7.61 10.89
C ALA A 220 -0.01 7.20 12.28
N LEU A 221 -0.10 8.15 13.22
CA LEU A 221 -0.60 7.88 14.57
C LEU A 221 -2.09 7.50 14.58
N GLU A 222 -2.91 8.19 13.80
CA GLU A 222 -4.33 7.85 13.69
C GLU A 222 -4.54 6.49 13.01
N ALA A 223 -3.77 6.18 11.96
CA ALA A 223 -3.77 4.86 11.35
C ALA A 223 -3.44 3.75 12.34
N MET A 224 -2.35 3.91 13.11
CA MET A 224 -1.96 2.98 14.16
C MET A 224 -3.07 2.79 15.20
N ARG A 225 -3.70 3.86 15.67
CA ARG A 225 -4.80 3.81 16.65
C ARG A 225 -6.01 3.06 16.11
N LEU A 226 -6.44 3.36 14.88
CA LEU A 226 -7.59 2.73 14.24
C LEU A 226 -7.34 1.25 13.96
N ILE A 227 -6.20 0.91 13.39
CA ILE A 227 -5.91 -0.47 12.97
C ILE A 227 -5.66 -1.35 14.19
N ASN A 228 -4.75 -0.95 15.10
CA ASN A 228 -4.44 -1.72 16.31
C ASN A 228 -5.68 -1.93 17.19
N GLY A 229 -6.56 -0.92 17.28
CA GLY A 229 -7.75 -0.99 18.13
C GLY A 229 -8.91 -1.81 17.56
N ASN A 230 -8.93 -2.11 16.26
CA ASN A 230 -10.11 -2.70 15.60
C ASN A 230 -9.81 -3.94 14.75
N LEU A 231 -8.56 -4.18 14.34
CA LEU A 231 -8.24 -5.22 13.35
C LEU A 231 -8.65 -6.62 13.82
N VAL A 232 -8.27 -7.01 15.04
CA VAL A 232 -8.64 -8.32 15.61
C VAL A 232 -10.17 -8.52 15.63
N GLN A 233 -10.92 -7.50 16.03
CA GLN A 233 -12.38 -7.58 16.06
C GLN A 233 -12.98 -7.62 14.65
N MET A 234 -12.39 -6.89 13.69
CA MET A 234 -12.83 -6.91 12.30
C MET A 234 -12.65 -8.29 11.67
N ILE A 235 -11.52 -8.95 11.92
CA ILE A 235 -11.27 -10.32 11.44
C ILE A 235 -12.24 -11.33 12.05
N ALA A 236 -12.55 -11.19 13.35
CA ALA A 236 -13.53 -12.04 14.03
C ALA A 236 -14.98 -11.78 13.55
N ASN A 237 -15.28 -10.58 13.05
CA ASN A 237 -16.61 -10.15 12.61
C ASN A 237 -16.54 -9.53 11.20
N PRO A 238 -16.24 -10.33 10.16
CA PRO A 238 -15.85 -9.81 8.84
C PRO A 238 -16.96 -9.05 8.10
N THR A 239 -18.21 -9.17 8.53
CA THR A 239 -19.37 -8.46 7.94
C THR A 239 -19.77 -7.20 8.70
N ASP A 240 -19.08 -6.86 9.80
CA ASP A 240 -19.35 -5.64 10.55
C ASP A 240 -18.79 -4.42 9.80
N ILE A 241 -19.71 -3.68 9.16
CA ILE A 241 -19.36 -2.50 8.37
C ILE A 241 -18.70 -1.40 9.19
N ALA A 242 -19.04 -1.23 10.47
CA ALA A 242 -18.43 -0.20 11.30
C ALA A 242 -16.96 -0.53 11.64
N LEU A 243 -16.63 -1.81 11.76
CA LEU A 243 -15.24 -2.25 11.89
C LEU A 243 -14.49 -2.13 10.56
N ARG A 244 -15.10 -2.51 9.44
CA ARG A 244 -14.53 -2.31 8.09
C ARG A 244 -14.23 -0.84 7.80
N GLU A 245 -15.15 0.07 8.15
CA GLU A 245 -14.99 1.52 7.98
C GLU A 245 -13.77 2.04 8.75
N LYS A 246 -13.58 1.63 10.01
CA LYS A 246 -12.41 2.05 10.79
C LYS A 246 -11.09 1.54 10.22
N ILE A 247 -11.06 0.29 9.73
CA ILE A 247 -9.85 -0.26 9.12
C ILE A 247 -9.56 0.40 7.78
N MET A 248 -10.58 0.66 6.96
CA MET A 248 -10.45 1.38 5.69
C MET A 248 -9.95 2.81 5.91
N LEU A 249 -10.50 3.52 6.91
CA LEU A 249 -10.02 4.83 7.31
C LEU A 249 -8.57 4.75 7.78
N GLY A 250 -8.23 3.77 8.62
CA GLY A 250 -6.86 3.53 9.08
C GLY A 250 -5.88 3.28 7.93
N SER A 251 -6.28 2.48 6.93
CA SER A 251 -5.50 2.25 5.71
C SER A 251 -5.25 3.56 4.97
N MET A 252 -6.29 4.33 4.65
CA MET A 252 -6.13 5.63 3.97
C MET A 252 -5.21 6.57 4.76
N GLN A 253 -5.35 6.65 6.09
CA GLN A 253 -4.45 7.45 6.94
C GLN A 253 -3.00 6.97 6.83
N ALA A 254 -2.76 5.65 6.83
CA ALA A 254 -1.42 5.10 6.61
C ALA A 254 -0.90 5.49 5.22
N GLY A 255 -1.76 5.39 4.19
CA GLY A 255 -1.52 5.84 2.81
C GLY A 255 -1.02 7.27 2.70
N LEU A 256 -1.74 8.20 3.31
CA LEU A 256 -1.37 9.62 3.35
C LEU A 256 -0.03 9.85 4.05
N ALA A 257 0.29 9.07 5.09
CA ALA A 257 1.58 9.14 5.76
C ALA A 257 2.71 8.60 4.87
N PHE A 258 2.64 7.34 4.45
CA PHE A 258 3.76 6.68 3.75
C PHE A 258 3.97 7.23 2.32
N SER A 259 2.92 7.68 1.65
CA SER A 259 3.04 8.34 0.34
C SER A 259 3.98 9.56 0.40
N ASN A 260 4.07 10.21 1.55
CA ASN A 260 4.84 11.44 1.73
C ASN A 260 6.09 11.28 2.61
N ALA A 261 6.14 10.25 3.48
CA ALA A 261 7.28 9.93 4.32
C ALA A 261 8.11 8.74 3.80
N ILE A 262 7.65 8.03 2.78
CA ILE A 262 8.19 6.73 2.35
C ILE A 262 8.09 5.71 3.51
N LEU A 263 8.76 4.58 3.40
CA LEU A 263 8.69 3.43 4.29
C LEU A 263 10.09 3.13 4.86
N GLY A 264 10.38 1.87 5.16
CA GLY A 264 11.64 1.46 5.74
C GLY A 264 12.05 0.04 5.34
N ALA A 265 12.81 -0.59 6.23
CA ALA A 265 13.39 -1.90 5.99
C ALA A 265 12.36 -3.04 5.90
N VAL A 266 11.17 -2.94 6.52
CA VAL A 266 10.14 -4.00 6.40
C VAL A 266 9.73 -4.14 4.93
N HIS A 267 9.35 -3.03 4.29
CA HIS A 267 8.94 -3.07 2.88
C HIS A 267 10.10 -3.43 1.94
N ALA A 268 11.29 -2.87 2.17
CA ALA A 268 12.47 -3.20 1.37
C ALA A 268 12.75 -4.71 1.36
N MET A 269 12.63 -5.35 2.53
CA MET A 269 12.80 -6.79 2.67
C MET A 269 11.60 -7.57 2.08
N SER A 270 10.37 -7.13 2.34
CA SER A 270 9.16 -7.77 1.82
C SER A 270 9.03 -7.72 0.29
N HIS A 271 9.50 -6.68 -0.38
CA HIS A 271 9.52 -6.62 -1.85
C HIS A 271 10.45 -7.67 -2.45
N SER A 272 11.63 -7.84 -1.86
CA SER A 272 12.59 -8.88 -2.22
C SER A 272 11.98 -10.29 -2.02
N LEU A 273 11.37 -10.54 -0.86
CA LEU A 273 10.71 -11.80 -0.56
C LEU A 273 9.51 -12.10 -1.48
N GLY A 274 8.66 -11.10 -1.73
CA GLY A 274 7.49 -11.22 -2.59
C GLY A 274 7.84 -11.49 -4.05
N GLY A 275 8.96 -10.95 -4.55
CA GLY A 275 9.49 -11.29 -5.87
C GLY A 275 10.04 -12.72 -5.94
N PHE A 276 10.60 -13.23 -4.84
CA PHE A 276 11.21 -14.56 -4.78
C PHE A 276 10.19 -15.71 -4.65
N LEU A 277 9.14 -15.54 -3.82
CA LEU A 277 8.18 -16.60 -3.50
C LEU A 277 6.75 -16.37 -4.01
N ASP A 278 6.46 -15.20 -4.60
CA ASP A 278 5.10 -14.77 -5.00
C ASP A 278 4.08 -14.85 -3.85
N LEU A 279 4.53 -14.60 -2.61
CA LEU A 279 3.68 -14.55 -1.42
C LEU A 279 2.83 -13.27 -1.38
N PRO A 280 1.66 -13.29 -0.71
CA PRO A 280 0.90 -12.09 -0.40
C PRO A 280 1.76 -11.06 0.34
N HIS A 281 1.80 -9.82 -0.15
CA HIS A 281 2.69 -8.78 0.39
C HIS A 281 2.51 -8.54 1.90
N GLY A 282 1.26 -8.50 2.37
CA GLY A 282 0.94 -8.34 3.78
C GLY A 282 1.48 -9.47 4.68
N LEU A 283 1.56 -10.70 4.16
CA LEU A 283 2.17 -11.83 4.86
C LEU A 283 3.69 -11.65 5.00
N CYS A 284 4.37 -11.20 3.93
CA CYS A 284 5.79 -10.85 4.00
C CYS A 284 6.06 -9.79 5.07
N ASN A 285 5.24 -8.73 5.08
CA ASN A 285 5.33 -7.66 6.07
C ASN A 285 5.09 -8.19 7.51
N ALA A 286 4.10 -9.07 7.68
CA ALA A 286 3.80 -9.69 8.97
C ALA A 286 4.97 -10.50 9.52
N VAL A 287 5.66 -11.29 8.69
CA VAL A 287 6.79 -12.13 9.15
C VAL A 287 7.99 -11.28 9.59
N LEU A 288 8.15 -10.07 9.09
CA LEU A 288 9.34 -9.24 9.29
C LEU A 288 9.18 -8.12 10.32
N VAL A 289 7.96 -7.64 10.57
CA VAL A 289 7.72 -6.37 11.29
C VAL A 289 8.36 -6.31 12.68
N GLU A 290 8.24 -7.35 13.50
CA GLU A 290 8.76 -7.31 14.87
C GLU A 290 10.28 -7.31 14.92
N HIS A 291 10.92 -8.00 13.98
CA HIS A 291 12.38 -8.09 13.87
C HIS A 291 12.96 -6.75 13.43
N VAL A 292 12.35 -6.14 12.41
CA VAL A 292 12.76 -4.81 11.93
C VAL A 292 12.51 -3.73 12.99
N VAL A 293 11.38 -3.79 13.73
CA VAL A 293 11.12 -2.88 14.85
C VAL A 293 12.18 -3.01 15.93
N ALA A 294 12.54 -4.24 16.32
CA ALA A 294 13.62 -4.48 17.29
C ALA A 294 14.97 -3.93 16.80
N PHE A 295 15.30 -4.17 15.53
CA PHE A 295 16.51 -3.69 14.86
C PHE A 295 16.60 -2.16 14.81
N ASN A 296 15.49 -1.49 14.50
CA ASN A 296 15.41 -0.03 14.34
C ASN A 296 15.29 0.73 15.66
N TYR A 297 14.87 0.07 16.76
CA TYR A 297 14.48 0.73 18.00
C TYR A 297 15.53 1.72 18.51
N SER A 298 16.81 1.32 18.53
CA SER A 298 17.89 2.14 19.10
C SER A 298 18.17 3.42 18.32
N SER A 299 17.78 3.49 17.05
CA SER A 299 17.99 4.68 16.20
C SER A 299 16.90 5.73 16.37
N ALA A 300 15.70 5.35 16.81
CA ALA A 300 14.58 6.27 17.03
C ALA A 300 13.78 5.97 18.32
N PRO A 301 14.43 5.85 19.50
CA PRO A 301 13.82 5.30 20.71
C PRO A 301 12.61 6.09 21.22
N GLU A 302 12.62 7.41 21.06
CA GLU A 302 11.49 8.26 21.44
C GLU A 302 10.29 8.06 20.51
N ARG A 303 10.50 7.84 19.21
CA ARG A 303 9.41 7.59 18.27
C ARG A 303 8.78 6.21 18.49
N PHE A 304 9.60 5.19 18.72
CA PHE A 304 9.10 3.86 19.08
C PHE A 304 8.37 3.84 20.43
N LYS A 305 8.78 4.69 21.38
CA LYS A 305 8.00 4.88 22.61
C LYS A 305 6.61 5.46 22.32
N VAL A 306 6.49 6.45 21.42
CA VAL A 306 5.19 6.99 21.00
C VAL A 306 4.35 5.92 20.29
N ILE A 307 4.95 5.06 19.47
CA ILE A 307 4.25 3.92 18.86
C ILE A 307 3.70 3.00 19.96
N ALA A 308 4.51 2.63 20.95
CA ALA A 308 4.07 1.79 22.06
C ALA A 308 2.90 2.43 22.84
N GLU A 309 2.98 3.73 23.13
CA GLU A 309 1.89 4.47 23.78
C GLU A 309 0.61 4.51 22.91
N THR A 310 0.77 4.66 21.59
CA THR A 310 -0.35 4.64 20.61
C THR A 310 -1.03 3.27 20.55
N PHE A 311 -0.28 2.19 20.76
CA PHE A 311 -0.81 0.83 20.90
C PHE A 311 -1.42 0.55 22.27
N GLY A 312 -1.41 1.51 23.20
CA GLY A 312 -1.96 1.37 24.54
C GLY A 312 -1.02 0.72 25.55
N ILE A 313 0.27 0.63 25.23
CA ILE A 313 1.28 0.07 26.13
C ILE A 313 1.66 1.13 27.18
N ASP A 314 1.50 0.81 28.47
CA ASP A 314 1.94 1.70 29.55
C ASP A 314 3.47 1.72 29.66
N CYS A 315 4.06 2.86 29.26
CA CYS A 315 5.49 3.10 29.26
C CYS A 315 6.02 3.76 30.56
N ARG A 316 5.16 4.08 31.54
CA ARG A 316 5.58 4.81 32.75
C ARG A 316 6.56 3.98 33.58
N GLY A 317 7.68 4.59 33.93
CA GLY A 317 8.74 3.97 34.74
C GLY A 317 9.56 2.90 34.00
N LEU A 318 9.32 2.67 32.71
CA LEU A 318 10.09 1.73 31.90
C LEU A 318 11.28 2.40 31.23
N ASN A 319 12.38 1.66 31.10
CA ASN A 319 13.48 2.05 30.23
C ASN A 319 13.24 1.58 28.77
N HIS A 320 14.04 2.11 27.84
CA HIS A 320 13.91 1.81 26.40
C HIS A 320 13.97 0.31 26.06
N ARG A 321 14.80 -0.47 26.77
CA ARG A 321 14.88 -1.92 26.53
C ARG A 321 13.59 -2.64 26.91
N GLN A 322 12.95 -2.23 28.01
CA GLN A 322 11.66 -2.76 28.44
C GLN A 322 10.53 -2.36 27.50
N ILE A 323 10.53 -1.12 27.02
CA ILE A 323 9.53 -0.63 26.04
C ILE A 323 9.66 -1.38 24.71
N CYS A 324 10.88 -1.51 24.19
CA CYS A 324 11.17 -2.29 22.98
C CYS A 324 10.64 -3.73 23.10
N LYS A 325 10.96 -4.41 24.21
CA LYS A 325 10.47 -5.76 24.48
C LYS A 325 8.94 -5.84 24.46
N ARG A 326 8.24 -4.93 25.15
CA ARG A 326 6.77 -4.92 25.17
C ARG A 326 6.16 -4.62 23.81
N LEU A 327 6.78 -3.73 23.02
CA LEU A 327 6.32 -3.40 21.68
C LEU A 327 6.44 -4.61 20.74
N VAL A 328 7.57 -5.33 20.78
CA VAL A 328 7.79 -6.57 20.03
C VAL A 328 6.79 -7.65 20.44
N GLU A 329 6.61 -7.87 21.75
CA GLU A 329 5.63 -8.84 22.28
C GLU A 329 4.19 -8.50 21.84
N HIS A 330 3.84 -7.22 21.81
CA HIS A 330 2.53 -6.76 21.34
C HIS A 330 2.31 -7.04 19.85
N LEU A 331 3.31 -6.77 19.00
CA LEU A 331 3.23 -7.07 17.57
C LEU A 331 3.06 -8.57 17.32
N ILE A 332 3.84 -9.41 18.01
CA ILE A 332 3.70 -10.88 17.92
C ILE A 332 2.29 -11.32 18.35
N ALA A 333 1.79 -10.80 19.46
CA ALA A 333 0.45 -11.12 19.95
C ALA A 333 -0.65 -10.67 18.97
N LEU A 334 -0.52 -9.49 18.38
CA LEU A 334 -1.45 -8.99 17.36
C LEU A 334 -1.47 -9.90 16.12
N LYS A 335 -0.29 -10.26 15.59
CA LYS A 335 -0.16 -11.19 14.45
C LYS A 335 -0.82 -12.53 14.72
N HIS A 336 -0.55 -13.11 15.89
CA HIS A 336 -1.17 -14.36 16.31
C HIS A 336 -2.70 -14.23 16.41
N ALA A 337 -3.20 -13.10 16.92
CA ALA A 337 -4.63 -12.87 17.07
C ALA A 337 -5.38 -12.70 15.73
N ILE A 338 -4.68 -12.33 14.66
CA ILE A 338 -5.24 -12.22 13.30
C ILE A 338 -4.92 -13.44 12.43
N GLY A 339 -4.33 -14.49 13.01
CA GLY A 339 -4.10 -15.79 12.38
C GLY A 339 -2.73 -15.98 11.74
N PHE A 340 -1.78 -15.07 11.94
CA PHE A 340 -0.40 -15.25 11.46
C PHE A 340 0.49 -15.88 12.52
N HIS A 341 1.10 -17.01 12.17
CA HIS A 341 2.04 -17.78 12.99
C HIS A 341 3.29 -18.19 12.21
N GLU A 342 3.44 -17.69 11.00
CA GLU A 342 4.43 -18.13 10.04
C GLU A 342 5.82 -17.55 10.32
N THR A 343 6.83 -18.28 9.85
CA THR A 343 8.22 -17.83 9.76
C THR A 343 8.67 -17.98 8.31
N LEU A 344 9.80 -17.38 7.94
CA LEU A 344 10.34 -17.51 6.59
C LEU A 344 10.66 -18.98 6.25
N GLY A 345 11.11 -19.76 7.23
CA GLY A 345 11.40 -21.18 7.07
C GLY A 345 10.17 -22.00 6.66
N LEU A 346 8.97 -21.65 7.16
CA LEU A 346 7.72 -22.30 6.79
C LEU A 346 7.31 -22.05 5.33
N HIS A 347 7.82 -20.98 4.73
CA HIS A 347 7.60 -20.64 3.32
C HIS A 347 8.74 -21.09 2.39
N GLY A 348 9.67 -21.91 2.90
CA GLY A 348 10.74 -22.50 2.10
C GLY A 348 11.97 -21.61 1.93
N VAL A 349 12.08 -20.50 2.67
CA VAL A 349 13.33 -19.73 2.74
C VAL A 349 14.33 -20.49 3.60
N SER A 350 15.58 -20.56 3.14
CA SER A 350 16.69 -21.13 3.88
C SER A 350 17.78 -20.10 4.15
N MET A 351 18.73 -20.44 5.02
CA MET A 351 19.93 -19.61 5.25
C MET A 351 20.72 -19.31 3.96
N ALA A 352 20.62 -20.17 2.93
CA ALA A 352 21.33 -19.98 1.67
C ALA A 352 20.70 -18.88 0.79
N ASP A 353 19.42 -18.57 1.00
CA ASP A 353 18.69 -17.56 0.23
C ASP A 353 18.89 -16.14 0.78
N ILE A 354 19.26 -16.03 2.06
CA ILE A 354 19.44 -14.77 2.78
C ILE A 354 20.37 -13.76 2.07
N PRO A 355 21.56 -14.14 1.56
CA PRO A 355 22.43 -13.19 0.88
C PRO A 355 21.78 -12.59 -0.38
N PHE A 356 21.07 -13.41 -1.15
CA PHE A 356 20.34 -12.97 -2.34
C PHE A 356 19.22 -12.00 -1.97
N LEU A 357 18.38 -12.38 -0.99
CA LEU A 357 17.27 -11.55 -0.54
C LEU A 357 17.74 -10.21 0.03
N SER A 358 18.84 -10.23 0.80
CA SER A 358 19.42 -9.04 1.43
C SER A 358 20.03 -8.10 0.41
N GLN A 359 20.73 -8.62 -0.60
CA GLN A 359 21.26 -7.80 -1.69
C GLN A 359 20.14 -7.04 -2.41
N HIS A 360 19.04 -7.71 -2.74
CA HIS A 360 17.90 -7.06 -3.41
C HIS A 360 17.19 -6.06 -2.51
N ALA A 361 17.02 -6.37 -1.22
CA ALA A 361 16.44 -5.43 -0.26
C ALA A 361 17.29 -4.15 -0.11
N MET A 362 18.62 -4.26 -0.22
CA MET A 362 19.52 -3.09 -0.22
C MET A 362 19.40 -2.21 -1.47
N HIS A 363 18.84 -2.74 -2.57
CA HIS A 363 18.55 -1.98 -3.79
C HIS A 363 17.14 -1.36 -3.78
N ASP A 364 16.27 -1.75 -2.84
CA ASP A 364 14.92 -1.22 -2.77
C ASP A 364 14.91 0.22 -2.22
N PRO A 365 14.23 1.18 -2.90
CA PRO A 365 14.20 2.57 -2.45
C PRO A 365 13.66 2.80 -1.04
N CYS A 366 12.83 1.89 -0.50
CA CYS A 366 12.27 2.03 0.85
C CYS A 366 13.36 1.98 1.93
N ILE A 367 14.48 1.30 1.69
CA ILE A 367 15.55 1.18 2.69
C ILE A 367 16.26 2.51 2.94
N LEU A 368 16.23 3.43 1.99
CA LEU A 368 16.88 4.75 2.07
C LEU A 368 16.30 5.61 3.20
N THR A 369 15.02 5.42 3.51
CA THR A 369 14.33 6.19 4.54
C THR A 369 14.19 5.47 5.87
N ASN A 370 14.80 4.29 6.01
CA ASN A 370 14.82 3.56 7.27
C ASN A 370 15.54 4.40 8.37
N PRO A 371 15.02 4.49 9.61
CA PRO A 371 15.64 5.29 10.68
C PRO A 371 17.05 4.84 11.06
N ARG A 372 17.38 3.57 10.80
CA ARG A 372 18.72 3.03 10.97
C ARG A 372 19.34 2.85 9.59
N GLU A 373 20.49 3.45 9.35
CA GLU A 373 21.29 3.14 8.17
C GLU A 373 21.67 1.65 8.22
N SER A 374 21.29 0.92 7.18
CA SER A 374 21.43 -0.54 7.12
C SER A 374 22.57 -0.94 6.20
N SER A 375 23.43 -1.86 6.63
CA SER A 375 24.31 -2.60 5.73
C SER A 375 23.64 -3.89 5.26
N GLN A 376 24.14 -4.50 4.17
CA GLN A 376 23.66 -5.84 3.76
C GLN A 376 23.73 -6.84 4.91
N ARG A 377 24.82 -6.83 5.70
CA ARG A 377 24.99 -7.73 6.84
C ARG A 377 23.93 -7.51 7.93
N ASP A 378 23.53 -6.26 8.16
CA ASP A 378 22.43 -5.99 9.09
C ASP A 378 21.12 -6.63 8.60
N VAL A 379 20.81 -6.46 7.31
CA VAL A 379 19.61 -7.05 6.69
C VAL A 379 19.65 -8.58 6.72
N GLU A 380 20.81 -9.19 6.48
CA GLU A 380 21.01 -10.64 6.59
C GLU A 380 20.71 -11.16 8.01
N VAL A 381 21.10 -10.41 9.04
CA VAL A 381 20.79 -10.75 10.44
C VAL A 381 19.28 -10.70 10.67
N VAL A 382 18.59 -9.66 10.21
CA VAL A 382 17.13 -9.54 10.39
C VAL A 382 16.38 -10.67 9.67
N TYR A 383 16.77 -11.03 8.44
CA TYR A 383 16.21 -12.21 7.78
C TYR A 383 16.50 -13.50 8.55
N GLY A 384 17.71 -13.64 9.09
CA GLY A 384 18.09 -14.81 9.88
C GLY A 384 17.31 -14.94 11.19
N GLU A 385 16.89 -13.83 11.79
CA GLU A 385 16.01 -13.84 12.97
C GLU A 385 14.57 -14.25 12.64
N ALA A 386 14.13 -14.04 11.40
CA ALA A 386 12.78 -14.33 10.91
C ALA A 386 12.61 -15.73 10.27
N LEU A 387 13.70 -16.52 10.16
CA LEU A 387 13.67 -17.94 9.76
C LEU A 387 13.04 -18.82 10.85
#